data_AF-A0A2N2IHR2-F1
#
_entry.id   AF-A0A2N2IHR2-F1
#
_cell.length_a   1.000
_cell.length_b   1.000
_cell.length_c   1.000
_cell.angle_alpha   90.00
_cell.angle_beta   90.00
_cell.angle_gamma   90.00
#
_symmetry.space_group_name_H-M   'P 1'
#
loop_
_entity.id
_entity.type
_entity.pdbx_description
1 polymer ?
#
loop_
_entity_poly.entity_id
_entity_poly.type
_entity_poly.pdbx_seq_one_letter_code
_entity_poly.pdbx_strand_id
1 'polypeptide(L)'
;MTLSEKEALARNRMVEVLKRFGPGATVGWTGGKDSTVVLALWREVLREHAGPAPVRVLNLDTGCKFPEVLDFRDRLTREWNLELHVARPEVELTRYALAVDPVACCGDLKIRPLNEAVARLEIPALLTGVRADENP
;
A
#
# COMPACT_ATOMS: atom_id res chain seq x y z
N MET A 1 -1.24 -4.66 -25.64
CA MET A 1 -0.35 -5.40 -24.73
C MET A 1 -1.09 -6.58 -24.12
N THR A 2 -0.47 -7.76 -24.12
CA THR A 2 -0.94 -8.98 -23.44
C THR A 2 -0.74 -8.88 -21.92
N LEU A 3 -1.26 -9.86 -21.16
CA LEU A 3 -1.02 -9.94 -19.71
C LEU A 3 0.47 -10.09 -19.39
N SER A 4 1.15 -11.04 -20.05
CA SER A 4 2.58 -11.29 -19.85
C SER A 4 3.44 -10.06 -20.17
N GLU A 5 3.09 -9.30 -21.20
CA GLU A 5 3.77 -8.04 -21.52
C GLU A 5 3.57 -6.98 -20.43
N LYS A 6 2.36 -6.88 -19.85
CA LYS A 6 2.06 -5.95 -18.75
C LYS A 6 2.79 -6.35 -17.47
N GLU A 7 2.83 -7.65 -17.16
CA GLU A 7 3.55 -8.19 -16.02
C GLU A 7 5.06 -7.93 -16.13
N ALA A 8 5.65 -8.25 -17.28
CA ALA A 8 7.06 -7.97 -17.55
C ALA A 8 7.38 -6.47 -17.43
N LEU A 9 6.51 -5.59 -17.98
CA LEU A 9 6.68 -4.15 -17.86
C LEU A 9 6.62 -3.67 -16.40
N ALA A 10 5.66 -4.17 -15.61
CA ALA A 10 5.52 -3.82 -14.21
C ALA A 10 6.73 -4.29 -13.37
N ARG A 11 7.16 -5.54 -13.56
CA ARG A 11 8.33 -6.11 -12.87
C ARG A 11 9.61 -5.36 -13.23
N ASN A 12 9.82 -5.00 -14.50
CA ASN A 12 10.96 -4.20 -14.93
C ASN A 12 10.98 -2.83 -14.24
N ARG A 13 9.84 -2.15 -14.13
CA ARG A 13 9.75 -0.88 -13.39
C ARG A 13 10.07 -1.06 -11.91
N MET A 14 9.62 -2.14 -11.30
CA MET A 14 9.93 -2.48 -9.91
C MET A 14 11.42 -2.75 -9.72
N VAL A 15 12.09 -3.44 -10.63
CA VAL A 15 13.56 -3.62 -10.60
C VAL A 15 14.28 -2.26 -10.61
N GLU A 16 13.81 -1.29 -11.40
CA GLU A 16 14.38 0.06 -11.38
C GLU A 16 14.11 0.80 -10.07
N VAL A 17 12.94 0.61 -9.46
CA VAL A 17 12.66 1.11 -8.10
C VAL A 17 13.62 0.50 -7.09
N LEU A 18 13.85 -0.82 -7.15
CA LEU A 18 14.78 -1.52 -6.25
C LEU A 18 16.21 -0.98 -6.40
N LYS A 19 16.69 -0.78 -7.62
CA LYS A 19 18.03 -0.22 -7.87
C LYS A 19 18.18 1.20 -7.33
N ARG A 20 17.12 2.02 -7.44
CA ARG A 20 17.16 3.45 -7.09
C ARG A 20 16.91 3.72 -5.60
N PHE A 21 15.99 2.99 -4.99
CA PHE A 21 15.48 3.26 -3.64
C PHE A 21 15.77 2.13 -2.64
N GLY A 22 16.33 1.02 -3.12
CA GLY A 22 16.66 -0.14 -2.29
C GLY A 22 15.43 -0.97 -1.88
N PRO A 23 15.66 -2.06 -1.13
CA PRO A 23 14.59 -2.95 -0.68
C PRO A 23 13.64 -2.30 0.33
N GLY A 24 13.98 -1.11 0.86
CA GLY A 24 13.16 -0.33 1.79
C GLY A 24 11.95 0.36 1.14
N ALA A 25 11.80 0.32 -0.19
CA ALA A 25 10.60 0.80 -0.87
C ALA A 25 9.36 0.03 -0.37
N THR A 26 8.27 0.76 -0.16
CA THR A 26 7.09 0.27 0.57
C THR A 26 5.88 0.21 -0.36
N VAL A 27 5.07 -0.84 -0.23
CA VAL A 27 3.81 -0.93 -0.98
C VAL A 27 2.68 -0.30 -0.17
N GLY A 28 2.00 0.70 -0.74
CA GLY A 28 0.74 1.19 -0.22
C GLY A 28 -0.34 0.15 -0.46
N TRP A 29 -0.67 -0.64 0.57
CA TRP A 29 -1.52 -1.82 0.44
C TRP A 29 -2.82 -1.65 1.22
N THR A 30 -3.94 -1.64 0.50
CA THR A 30 -5.27 -1.41 1.08
C THR A 30 -6.05 -2.70 1.32
N GLY A 31 -5.53 -3.84 0.89
CA GLY A 31 -6.26 -5.10 0.79
C GLY A 31 -7.10 -5.24 -0.50
N GLY A 32 -7.13 -4.20 -1.35
CA GLY A 32 -7.85 -4.24 -2.63
C GLY A 32 -7.08 -4.96 -3.74
N LYS A 33 -7.78 -5.37 -4.80
CA LYS A 33 -7.23 -6.18 -5.92
C LYS A 33 -5.95 -5.60 -6.50
N ASP A 34 -5.90 -4.30 -6.82
CA ASP A 34 -4.78 -3.69 -7.53
C ASP A 34 -3.55 -3.58 -6.64
N SER A 35 -3.74 -3.12 -5.40
CA SER A 35 -2.65 -3.05 -4.43
C SER A 35 -2.09 -4.43 -4.06
N THR A 36 -2.93 -5.47 -4.07
CA THR A 36 -2.49 -6.86 -3.83
C THR A 36 -1.69 -7.41 -5.01
N VAL A 37 -2.02 -7.05 -6.25
CA VAL A 37 -1.18 -7.37 -7.43
C VAL A 37 0.18 -6.68 -7.33
N VAL A 38 0.22 -5.39 -6.98
CA VAL A 38 1.49 -4.66 -6.78
C VAL A 38 2.33 -5.34 -5.69
N LEU A 39 1.72 -5.72 -4.57
CA LEU A 39 2.39 -6.43 -3.48
C LEU A 39 2.96 -7.79 -3.93
N ALA A 40 2.19 -8.57 -4.69
CA ALA A 40 2.61 -9.87 -5.17
C ALA A 40 3.84 -9.76 -6.10
N LEU A 41 3.79 -8.84 -7.07
CA LEU A 41 4.90 -8.60 -8.00
C LEU A 41 6.14 -8.05 -7.28
N TRP A 42 5.96 -7.13 -6.33
CA TRP A 42 7.07 -6.57 -5.55
C TRP A 42 7.78 -7.63 -4.70
N ARG A 43 7.00 -8.52 -4.06
CA ARG A 43 7.56 -9.66 -3.30
C ARG A 43 8.40 -10.57 -4.19
N GLU A 44 7.96 -10.86 -5.41
CA GLU A 44 8.71 -11.69 -6.36
C GLU A 44 10.02 -11.01 -6.78
N VAL A 45 9.97 -9.72 -7.12
CA VAL A 45 11.15 -8.93 -7.47
C VAL A 45 12.16 -8.91 -6.31
N LEU A 46 11.71 -8.68 -5.07
CA LEU A 46 12.58 -8.72 -3.91
C LEU A 46 13.20 -10.10 -3.69
N ARG A 47 12.41 -11.18 -3.81
CA ARG A 47 12.93 -12.55 -3.69
C ARG A 47 14.00 -12.86 -4.72
N GLU A 48 13.83 -12.40 -5.96
CA GLU A 48 14.76 -12.67 -7.07
C GLU A 48 16.02 -11.80 -7.02
N HIS A 49 15.93 -10.56 -6.55
CA HIS A 49 17.01 -9.57 -6.69
C HIS A 49 17.61 -9.06 -5.37
N ALA A 50 16.93 -9.26 -4.23
CA ALA A 50 17.34 -8.76 -2.92
C ALA A 50 17.38 -9.84 -1.82
N GLY A 51 17.05 -11.10 -2.13
CA GLY A 51 17.07 -12.21 -1.18
C GLY A 51 15.95 -12.12 -0.13
N PRO A 52 16.20 -12.48 1.14
CA PRO A 52 15.17 -12.54 2.18
C PRO A 52 14.81 -11.17 2.79
N ALA A 53 14.95 -10.08 2.02
CA ALA A 53 14.60 -8.74 2.50
C ALA A 53 13.11 -8.68 2.90
N PRO A 54 12.77 -8.02 4.02
CA PRO A 54 11.38 -7.89 4.45
C PRO A 54 10.57 -7.09 3.42
N VAL A 55 9.36 -7.56 3.13
CA VAL A 55 8.43 -6.83 2.25
C VAL A 55 7.66 -5.83 3.10
N ARG A 56 8.04 -4.55 3.00
CA ARG A 56 7.41 -3.45 3.73
C ARG A 56 6.08 -3.06 3.09
N VAL A 57 5.03 -2.98 3.90
CA VAL A 57 3.71 -2.54 3.45
C VAL A 57 3.14 -1.48 4.38
N LEU A 58 2.52 -0.45 3.80
CA LEU A 58 1.80 0.60 4.52
C LEU A 58 0.30 0.45 4.26
N ASN A 59 -0.45 0.16 5.31
CA ASN A 59 -1.90 0.06 5.28
C ASN A 59 -2.51 1.26 6.02
N LEU A 60 -3.44 1.96 5.38
CA LEU A 60 -4.21 3.01 6.02
C LEU A 60 -5.55 2.44 6.50
N ASP A 61 -5.68 2.34 7.82
CA ASP A 61 -6.89 1.92 8.52
C ASP A 61 -7.63 3.14 9.04
N THR A 62 -8.69 3.53 8.34
CA THR A 62 -9.49 4.71 8.70
C THR A 62 -10.46 4.43 9.85
N GLY A 63 -10.51 3.20 10.36
CA GLY A 63 -11.53 2.71 11.30
C GLY A 63 -12.94 2.57 10.69
N CYS A 64 -13.07 2.72 9.37
CA CYS A 64 -14.33 2.53 8.62
C CYS A 64 -14.24 1.37 7.62
N LYS A 65 -13.25 0.48 7.77
CA LYS A 65 -13.04 -0.66 6.87
C LYS A 65 -14.00 -1.78 7.22
N PHE A 66 -14.41 -2.55 6.21
CA PHE A 66 -15.11 -3.81 6.42
C PHE A 66 -14.21 -4.78 7.21
N PRO A 67 -14.74 -5.49 8.24
CA PRO A 67 -13.97 -6.47 9.00
C PRO A 67 -13.27 -7.50 8.13
N GLU A 68 -13.91 -7.94 7.05
CA GLU A 68 -13.38 -8.92 6.09
C GLU A 68 -12.10 -8.43 5.40
N VAL A 69 -11.97 -7.11 5.19
CA VAL A 69 -10.74 -6.52 4.62
C VAL A 69 -9.61 -6.55 5.63
N LEU A 70 -9.90 -6.33 6.92
CA LEU A 70 -8.93 -6.41 8.00
C LEU A 70 -8.48 -7.87 8.22
N ASP A 71 -9.42 -8.81 8.21
CA ASP A 71 -9.13 -10.24 8.31
C ASP A 71 -8.28 -10.73 7.14
N PHE A 72 -8.62 -10.30 5.92
CA PHE A 72 -7.80 -10.58 4.73
C PHE A 72 -6.39 -10.01 4.88
N ARG A 73 -6.26 -8.75 5.34
CA ARG A 73 -4.97 -8.09 5.57
C ARG A 73 -4.11 -8.88 6.57
N ASP A 74 -4.69 -9.22 7.71
CA ASP A 74 -3.97 -9.83 8.83
C ASP A 74 -3.60 -11.29 8.53
N ARG A 75 -4.45 -12.00 7.79
CA ARG A 75 -4.14 -13.33 7.29
C ARG A 75 -2.99 -13.29 6.29
N LEU A 76 -3.07 -12.45 5.25
CA LEU A 76 -2.04 -12.40 4.21
C LEU A 76 -0.69 -11.87 4.74
N THR A 77 -0.73 -10.95 5.71
CA THR A 77 0.47 -10.46 6.41
C THR A 77 1.24 -11.59 7.08
N ARG A 78 0.52 -12.51 7.75
CA ARG A 78 1.12 -13.70 8.38
C ARG A 78 1.61 -14.71 7.35
N GLU A 79 0.77 -15.02 6.36
CA GLU A 79 1.09 -16.00 5.31
C GLU A 79 2.34 -15.59 4.50
N TRP A 80 2.52 -14.30 4.24
CA TRP A 80 3.61 -13.77 3.43
C TRP A 80 4.75 -13.12 4.23
N ASN A 81 4.68 -13.18 5.57
CA ASN A 81 5.66 -12.58 6.49
C ASN A 81 5.97 -11.11 6.15
N LEU A 82 4.91 -10.30 6.01
CA LEU A 82 5.04 -8.89 5.63
C LEU A 82 5.40 -8.02 6.84
N GLU A 83 6.24 -7.00 6.62
CA GLU A 83 6.46 -5.93 7.59
C GLU A 83 5.33 -4.91 7.45
N LEU A 84 4.21 -5.17 8.14
CA LEU A 84 3.01 -4.36 8.08
C LEU A 84 3.08 -3.15 9.02
N HIS A 85 3.04 -1.95 8.43
CA HIS A 85 2.80 -0.69 9.13
C HIS A 85 1.36 -0.25 8.94
N VAL A 86 0.64 -0.02 10.03
CA VAL A 86 -0.75 0.47 9.99
C VAL A 86 -0.80 1.93 10.42
N ALA A 87 -1.17 2.81 9.49
CA ALA A 87 -1.48 4.21 9.76
C ALA A 87 -2.95 4.36 10.13
N ARG A 88 -3.24 5.18 11.14
CA ARG A 88 -4.59 5.50 11.60
C ARG A 88 -4.73 7.01 11.82
N PRO A 89 -5.91 7.59 11.56
CA PRO A 89 -6.17 8.97 11.92
C PRO A 89 -6.25 9.16 13.44
N GLU A 90 -5.75 10.29 13.92
CA GLU A 90 -5.94 10.75 15.30
C GLU A 90 -7.31 11.45 15.44
N VAL A 91 -8.38 10.74 15.06
CA VAL A 91 -9.75 11.25 15.03
C VAL A 91 -10.67 10.30 15.79
N GLU A 92 -11.46 10.84 16.72
CA GLU A 92 -12.49 10.08 17.44
C GLU A 92 -13.70 9.84 16.52
N LEU A 93 -13.70 8.70 15.82
CA LEU A 93 -14.72 8.36 14.81
C LEU A 93 -16.16 8.39 15.33
N THR A 94 -16.39 8.05 16.60
CA THR A 94 -17.72 8.09 17.24
C THR A 94 -18.33 9.48 17.30
N ARG A 95 -17.52 10.54 17.19
CA ARG A 95 -17.94 11.94 17.18
C ARG A 95 -17.69 12.63 15.84
N TYR A 96 -17.14 11.92 14.86
CA TYR A 96 -16.77 12.49 13.58
C TYR A 96 -17.94 12.48 12.60
N ALA A 97 -18.18 13.60 11.92
CA ALA A 97 -19.24 13.75 10.92
C ALA A 97 -18.85 13.08 9.60
N LEU A 98 -18.88 11.74 9.57
CA LEU A 98 -18.48 10.94 8.41
C LEU A 98 -19.25 11.34 7.15
N ALA A 99 -18.51 11.60 6.07
CA ALA A 99 -19.01 11.90 4.73
C ALA A 99 -19.95 13.12 4.59
N VAL A 100 -20.11 13.95 5.63
CA VAL A 100 -20.88 15.21 5.56
C VAL A 100 -20.18 16.19 4.63
N ASP A 101 -18.87 16.37 4.81
CA ASP A 101 -17.97 16.99 3.83
C ASP A 101 -16.98 15.91 3.35
N PRO A 102 -17.18 15.34 2.15
CA PRO A 102 -16.32 14.28 1.63
C PRO A 102 -14.86 14.69 1.46
N VAL A 103 -14.59 15.97 1.16
CA VAL A 103 -13.24 16.49 0.95
C VAL A 103 -12.52 16.58 2.28
N ALA A 104 -13.13 17.23 3.27
CA ALA A 104 -12.57 17.31 4.63
C ALA A 104 -12.41 15.90 5.24
N CYS A 105 -13.42 15.04 5.09
CA CYS A 105 -13.39 13.66 5.54
C CYS A 105 -12.23 12.86 4.94
N CYS A 106 -11.94 13.01 3.65
CA CYS A 106 -10.78 12.36 3.05
C CYS A 106 -9.46 12.99 3.50
N GLY A 107 -9.43 14.31 3.70
CA GLY A 107 -8.30 15.03 4.26
C GLY A 107 -7.88 14.47 5.62
N ASP A 108 -8.82 14.39 6.55
CA ASP A 108 -8.57 14.00 7.93
C ASP A 108 -8.34 12.50 8.09
N LEU A 109 -9.16 11.67 7.43
CA LEU A 109 -9.10 10.22 7.65
C LEU A 109 -8.10 9.50 6.73
N LYS A 110 -7.69 10.11 5.61
CA LYS A 110 -6.84 9.44 4.61
C LYS A 110 -5.56 10.19 4.29
N ILE A 111 -5.66 11.45 3.86
CA ILE A 111 -4.52 12.18 3.31
C ILE A 111 -3.51 12.51 4.42
N ARG A 112 -3.97 13.13 5.50
CA ARG A 112 -3.09 13.53 6.62
C ARG A 112 -2.40 12.32 7.27
N PRO A 113 -3.10 11.25 7.68
CA PRO A 113 -2.44 10.11 8.33
C PRO A 113 -1.48 9.36 7.40
N LEU A 114 -1.78 9.29 6.10
CA LEU A 114 -0.88 8.71 5.11
C LEU A 114 0.43 9.52 4.99
N ASN A 115 0.31 10.83 4.84
CA ASN A 115 1.48 11.72 4.71
C ASN A 115 2.36 11.68 5.97
N GLU A 116 1.74 11.72 7.15
CA GLU A 116 2.44 11.58 8.43
C GLU A 116 3.16 10.24 8.55
N ALA A 117 2.52 9.14 8.14
CA ALA A 117 3.14 7.82 8.17
C ALA A 117 4.31 7.72 7.18
N VAL A 118 4.17 8.24 5.95
CA VAL A 118 5.24 8.27 4.95
C VAL A 118 6.45 9.05 5.46
N ALA A 119 6.23 10.22 6.07
CA ALA A 119 7.30 11.03 6.65
C ALA A 119 7.96 10.35 7.85
N ARG A 120 7.17 9.85 8.81
CA ARG A 120 7.66 9.21 10.04
C ARG A 120 8.45 7.93 9.78
N LEU A 121 8.05 7.15 8.77
CA LEU A 121 8.71 5.90 8.40
C LEU A 121 9.86 6.09 7.40
N GLU A 122 10.13 7.34 7.00
CA GLU A 122 11.14 7.73 6.03
C GLU A 122 11.06 6.88 4.75
N ILE A 123 9.85 6.68 4.22
CA ILE A 123 9.61 5.79 3.09
C ILE A 123 10.29 6.37 1.83
N PRO A 124 11.29 5.69 1.24
CA PRO A 124 12.08 6.24 0.14
C PRO A 124 11.30 6.24 -1.19
N ALA A 125 10.37 5.29 -1.34
CA ALA A 125 9.44 5.21 -2.47
C ALA A 125 8.18 4.45 -2.03
N LEU A 126 7.01 4.96 -2.43
CA LEU A 126 5.71 4.32 -2.19
C LEU A 126 5.16 3.77 -3.50
N LEU A 127 5.09 2.44 -3.63
CA LEU A 127 4.46 1.77 -4.76
C LEU A 127 2.94 1.73 -4.55
N THR A 128 2.17 2.11 -5.56
CA THR A 128 0.69 2.15 -5.48
C THR A 128 0.06 1.40 -6.65
N GLY A 129 -1.20 0.97 -6.47
CA GLY A 129 -1.99 0.28 -7.49
C GLY A 129 -2.82 1.20 -8.38
N VAL A 130 -2.54 2.51 -8.41
CA VAL A 130 -3.30 3.47 -9.23
C VAL A 130 -3.06 3.20 -10.70
N ARG A 131 -4.14 3.13 -11.50
CA ARG A 131 -4.05 2.87 -12.94
C ARG A 131 -4.46 4.09 -13.74
N ALA A 132 -3.85 4.22 -14.92
CA ALA A 132 -4.09 5.35 -15.82
C ALA A 132 -5.54 5.41 -16.33
N ASP A 133 -6.27 4.29 -16.32
CA ASP A 133 -7.66 4.19 -16.79
C ASP A 133 -8.72 4.43 -15.70
N GLU A 134 -8.31 4.73 -14.45
CA GLU A 134 -9.24 4.86 -13.31
C GLU A 134 -9.72 6.29 -13.03
N ASN A 135 -9.01 7.31 -13.53
CA ASN A 135 -9.39 8.71 -13.35
C ASN A 135 -9.40 9.43 -14.70
N PRO A 136 -10.48 10.16 -15.04
CA PRO A 136 -10.56 10.99 -16.24
C PRO A 136 -9.67 12.24 -16.17
#